data_AF-A0A016WB83-F1
#
_entry.id   AF-A0A016WB83-F1
#
_cell.length_a   1.000
_cell.length_b   1.000
_cell.length_c   1.000
_cell.angle_alpha   90.00
_cell.angle_beta   90.00
_cell.angle_gamma   90.00
#
_symmetry.space_group_name_H-M   'P 1'
#
loop_
_entity.id
_entity.type
_entity.pdbx_description
1 polymer ?
#
loop_
_entity_poly.entity_id
_entity_poly.type
_entity_poly.pdbx_seq_one_letter_code
_entity_poly.pdbx_strand_id
1 'polypeptide(L)'
;MLASHQGSRTPTKCDGDEDVTMDEGVTRADRIRNEKIRERFGIAPIADKLRETRLRWYGHVLRANKDTICKVGLDLEVPGKRPKGRPKQRWLDTMHADLKHVGVHPDQAHDRVKWRQKIRKADPATKRD
;
A
#
# COMPACT_ATOMS: atom_id res chain seq x y z
N MET A 1 50.91 38.49 26.85
CA MET A 1 50.44 37.11 26.52
C MET A 1 49.40 36.76 27.58
N LEU A 2 48.12 36.49 27.35
CA LEU A 2 47.30 36.17 26.18
C LEU A 2 45.90 36.75 26.44
N ALA A 3 45.25 37.29 25.41
CA ALA A 3 43.89 37.79 25.46
C ALA A 3 42.88 36.62 25.59
N SER A 4 42.11 36.59 26.68
CA SER A 4 41.00 35.65 26.86
C SER A 4 39.86 36.05 25.93
N HIS A 5 39.72 35.35 24.81
CA HIS A 5 38.62 35.51 23.86
C HIS A 5 37.34 34.90 24.46
N GLN A 6 36.44 35.73 24.98
CA GLN A 6 35.05 35.34 25.21
C GLN A 6 34.28 35.59 23.91
N GLY A 7 34.17 34.57 23.06
CA GLY A 7 33.34 34.62 21.87
C GLY A 7 31.88 34.31 22.21
N SER A 8 31.06 35.35 22.40
CA SER A 8 29.61 35.22 22.43
C SER A 8 29.09 34.94 21.01
N ARG A 9 28.79 33.67 20.71
CA ARG A 9 28.03 33.33 19.49
C ARG A 9 26.57 33.63 19.74
N THR A 10 26.09 34.73 19.18
CA THR A 10 24.66 34.95 18.96
C THR A 10 24.16 33.93 17.92
N PRO A 11 23.07 33.18 18.17
CA PRO A 11 22.48 32.35 17.13
C PRO A 11 21.82 33.26 16.09
N THR A 12 22.41 33.32 14.90
CA THR A 12 21.78 33.89 13.71
C THR A 12 20.51 33.12 13.41
N LYS A 13 19.39 33.83 13.37
CA LYS A 13 18.12 33.34 12.85
C LYS A 13 18.31 33.06 11.36
N CYS A 14 18.29 31.79 10.96
CA CYS A 14 18.17 31.44 9.56
C CYS A 14 16.67 31.37 9.25
N ASP A 15 16.24 32.24 8.34
CA ASP A 15 14.88 32.28 7.82
C ASP A 15 14.51 30.98 7.11
N GLY A 16 13.21 30.71 7.13
CA GLY A 16 12.61 29.41 6.93
C GLY A 16 12.73 28.84 5.52
N ASP A 17 12.87 27.52 5.49
CA ASP A 17 12.25 26.66 4.49
C ASP A 17 11.32 25.72 5.28
N GLU A 18 10.03 26.03 5.22
CA GLU A 18 8.93 25.30 5.85
C GLU A 18 8.71 23.98 5.11
N ASP A 19 9.40 22.90 5.50
CA ASP A 19 9.07 21.57 4.97
C ASP A 19 9.33 20.43 5.97
N VAL A 20 8.94 20.65 7.23
CA VAL A 20 8.97 19.62 8.28
C VAL A 20 7.56 19.36 8.78
N THR A 21 6.74 18.62 8.01
CA THR A 21 5.60 17.90 8.60
C THR A 21 6.08 16.61 9.24
N MET A 22 6.86 16.71 10.32
CA MET A 22 7.29 15.57 11.14
C MET A 22 7.44 16.02 12.60
N ASP A 23 6.34 16.07 13.36
CA ASP A 23 6.27 15.65 14.77
C ASP A 23 4.89 15.99 15.36
N GLU A 24 3.90 15.10 15.22
CA GLU A 24 2.72 15.14 16.11
C GLU A 24 2.94 14.34 17.41
N GLY A 25 4.14 13.79 17.64
CA GLY A 25 4.51 13.19 18.93
C GLY A 25 3.53 12.12 19.44
N VAL A 26 2.81 11.43 18.56
CA VAL A 26 1.78 10.46 18.97
C VAL A 26 2.46 9.22 19.54
N THR A 27 2.33 9.04 20.84
CA THR A 27 2.85 7.90 21.58
C THR A 27 1.74 6.88 21.87
N ARG A 28 2.13 5.70 22.36
CA ARG A 28 1.14 4.70 22.79
C ARG A 28 0.28 5.17 23.97
N ALA A 29 0.73 6.17 24.74
CA ALA A 29 0.01 6.71 25.89
C ALA A 29 -1.25 7.48 25.47
N ASP A 30 -1.25 8.07 24.28
CA ASP A 30 -2.36 8.87 23.76
C ASP A 30 -3.59 8.04 23.40
N ARG A 31 -3.42 6.71 23.27
CA ARG A 31 -4.50 5.73 23.00
C ARG A 31 -5.40 6.12 21.82
N ILE A 32 -4.86 6.85 20.84
CA ILE A 32 -5.56 7.28 19.64
C ILE A 32 -5.79 6.06 18.74
N ARG A 33 -7.00 5.93 18.19
CA ARG A 33 -7.33 4.86 17.23
C ARG A 33 -6.54 5.04 15.93
N ASN A 34 -6.05 3.94 15.37
CA ASN A 34 -5.32 3.94 14.10
C ASN A 34 -6.11 4.54 12.92
N GLU A 35 -7.44 4.53 12.98
CA GLU A 35 -8.30 5.22 12.01
C GLU A 35 -8.10 6.72 12.04
N LYS A 36 -8.00 7.32 13.24
CA LYS A 36 -7.82 8.76 13.39
C LYS A 36 -6.43 9.20 12.96
N ILE A 37 -5.40 8.40 13.28
CA ILE A 37 -4.03 8.64 12.81
C ILE A 37 -4.00 8.62 11.27
N ARG A 38 -4.58 7.59 10.66
CA ARG A 38 -4.66 7.49 9.19
C ARG A 38 -5.43 8.64 8.55
N GLU A 39 -6.53 9.06 9.14
CA GLU A 39 -7.31 10.22 8.66
C GLU A 39 -6.46 11.49 8.66
N ARG A 40 -5.71 11.77 9.76
CA ARG A 40 -4.83 12.94 9.86
C ARG A 40 -3.78 12.99 8.75
N PHE A 41 -3.17 11.84 8.45
CA PHE A 41 -2.12 11.75 7.43
C PHE A 41 -2.65 11.43 6.02
N GLY A 42 -3.96 11.31 5.83
CA GLY A 42 -4.55 10.92 4.55
C GLY A 42 -4.12 9.52 4.07
N ILE A 43 -3.83 8.60 5.00
CA ILE A 43 -3.30 7.26 4.70
C ILE A 43 -4.44 6.25 4.57
N ALA A 44 -4.51 5.56 3.43
CA ALA A 44 -5.46 4.50 3.18
C ALA A 44 -5.25 3.31 4.13
N PRO A 45 -6.33 2.57 4.48
CA PRO A 45 -6.22 1.31 5.21
C PRO A 45 -5.21 0.34 4.57
N ILE A 46 -4.41 -0.33 5.39
CA ILE A 46 -3.44 -1.33 4.91
C ILE A 46 -4.11 -2.44 4.11
N ALA A 47 -5.34 -2.81 4.47
CA ALA A 47 -6.13 -3.80 3.73
C ALA A 47 -6.36 -3.38 2.27
N ASP A 48 -6.57 -2.08 2.00
CA ASP A 48 -6.77 -1.56 0.65
C ASP A 48 -5.45 -1.53 -0.13
N LYS A 49 -4.34 -1.15 0.51
CA LYS A 49 -2.99 -1.21 -0.08
C LYS A 49 -2.62 -2.64 -0.49
N LEU A 50 -2.88 -3.59 0.39
CA LEU A 50 -2.66 -5.02 0.12
C LEU A 50 -3.56 -5.50 -1.02
N ARG A 51 -4.86 -5.17 -1.00
CA ARG A 51 -5.79 -5.54 -2.08
C ARG A 51 -5.33 -5.01 -3.43
N GLU A 52 -4.96 -3.73 -3.50
CA GLU A 52 -4.46 -3.13 -4.74
C GLU A 52 -3.20 -3.84 -5.24
N THR A 53 -2.26 -4.15 -4.34
CA THR A 53 -1.02 -4.86 -4.69
C THR A 53 -1.30 -6.24 -5.25
N ARG A 54 -2.19 -7.01 -4.61
CA ARG A 54 -2.56 -8.34 -5.08
C ARG A 54 -3.27 -8.30 -6.44
N LEU A 55 -4.22 -7.38 -6.63
CA LEU A 55 -4.92 -7.21 -7.91
C LEU A 55 -4.00 -6.68 -9.01
N ARG A 56 -3.00 -5.87 -8.67
CA ARG A 56 -1.97 -5.42 -9.62
C ARG A 56 -1.14 -6.59 -10.14
N TRP A 57 -0.67 -7.46 -9.24
CA TRP A 57 0.03 -8.69 -9.60
C TRP A 57 -0.87 -9.64 -10.40
N TYR A 58 -2.11 -9.87 -9.94
CA TYR A 58 -3.04 -10.77 -10.61
C TYR A 58 -3.36 -10.32 -12.03
N GLY A 59 -3.64 -9.03 -12.23
CA GLY A 59 -3.84 -8.48 -13.57
C GLY A 59 -2.59 -8.61 -14.45
N HIS A 60 -1.38 -8.51 -13.88
CA HIS A 60 -0.14 -8.78 -14.61
C HIS A 60 -0.07 -10.24 -15.07
N VAL A 61 -0.36 -11.20 -14.19
CA VAL A 61 -0.40 -12.63 -14.55
C VAL A 61 -1.46 -12.94 -15.59
N LEU A 62 -2.65 -12.35 -15.50
CA LEU A 62 -3.73 -12.56 -16.48
C LEU A 62 -3.32 -12.16 -17.90
N ARG A 63 -2.51 -11.10 -18.03
CA ARG A 63 -1.98 -10.62 -19.32
C ARG A 63 -0.71 -11.33 -19.78
N ALA A 64 -0.09 -12.13 -18.93
CA ALA A 64 1.14 -12.84 -19.27
C ALA A 64 0.85 -13.98 -20.26
N ASN A 65 1.87 -14.34 -21.05
CA ASN A 65 1.78 -15.49 -21.95
C ASN A 65 1.52 -16.79 -21.15
N LYS A 66 0.85 -17.75 -21.79
CA LYS A 66 0.46 -19.03 -21.17
C LYS A 66 1.65 -19.79 -20.59
N ASP A 67 2.80 -19.69 -21.23
CA ASP A 67 4.02 -20.44 -20.85
C ASP A 67 4.82 -19.78 -19.71
N THR A 68 4.39 -18.60 -19.24
CA THR A 68 5.05 -17.96 -18.11
C THR A 68 4.79 -18.74 -16.83
N ILE A 69 5.84 -18.92 -16.01
CA ILE A 69 5.76 -19.67 -14.74
C ILE A 69 4.63 -19.15 -13.85
N CYS A 70 4.42 -17.83 -13.82
CA CYS A 70 3.34 -17.24 -13.03
C CYS A 70 1.94 -17.66 -13.51
N LYS A 71 1.73 -17.78 -14.83
CA LYS A 71 0.46 -18.20 -15.41
C LYS A 71 0.24 -19.69 -15.20
N VAL A 72 1.26 -20.51 -15.47
CA VAL A 72 1.23 -21.95 -15.20
C VAL A 72 0.93 -22.23 -13.72
N GLY A 73 1.61 -21.53 -12.81
CA GLY A 73 1.38 -21.68 -11.37
C GLY A 73 0.01 -21.18 -10.89
N LEU A 74 -0.57 -20.19 -11.58
CA LEU A 74 -1.93 -19.72 -11.29
C LEU A 74 -2.98 -20.75 -11.71
N ASP A 75 -2.79 -21.36 -12.88
CA ASP A 75 -3.72 -22.32 -13.48
C ASP A 75 -3.52 -23.76 -12.92
N LEU A 76 -2.48 -23.99 -12.13
CA LEU A 76 -2.18 -25.28 -11.51
C LEU A 76 -3.25 -25.68 -10.49
N GLU A 77 -4.00 -26.73 -10.81
CA GLU A 77 -4.91 -27.39 -9.88
C GLU A 77 -4.20 -28.51 -9.13
N VAL A 78 -4.20 -28.43 -7.79
CA VAL A 78 -3.68 -29.51 -6.95
C VAL A 78 -4.83 -30.47 -6.60
N PRO A 79 -4.76 -31.74 -7.01
CA PRO A 79 -5.82 -32.70 -6.72
C PRO A 79 -5.94 -32.98 -5.22
N GLY A 80 -7.17 -33.14 -4.74
CA GLY A 80 -7.46 -33.46 -3.34
C GLY A 80 -8.74 -32.80 -2.82
N LYS A 81 -9.31 -33.36 -1.75
CA LYS A 81 -10.48 -32.78 -1.06
C LYS A 81 -10.01 -31.83 0.04
N ARG A 82 -10.73 -30.72 0.21
CA ARG A 82 -10.50 -29.82 1.35
C ARG A 82 -10.89 -30.51 2.66
N PRO A 83 -10.12 -30.33 3.75
CA PRO A 83 -10.52 -30.83 5.05
C PRO A 83 -11.82 -30.15 5.51
N LYS A 84 -12.67 -30.87 6.23
CA LYS A 84 -13.88 -30.32 6.82
C LYS A 84 -13.52 -29.39 7.99
N GLY A 85 -14.28 -28.30 8.19
CA GLY A 85 -14.07 -27.35 9.30
C GLY A 85 -13.56 -26.01 8.81
N ARG A 86 -12.39 -25.57 9.30
CA ARG A 86 -11.73 -24.31 8.91
C ARG A 86 -10.50 -24.58 8.01
N PRO A 87 -10.70 -24.86 6.71
CA PRO A 87 -9.62 -24.90 5.74
C PRO A 87 -8.79 -23.62 5.76
N LYS A 88 -7.51 -23.74 5.39
CA LYS A 88 -6.68 -22.56 5.10
C LYS A 88 -7.25 -21.83 3.86
N GLN A 89 -7.23 -20.50 3.93
CA GLN A 89 -7.62 -19.64 2.81
C GLN A 89 -6.67 -19.89 1.62
N ARG A 90 -7.21 -20.21 0.43
CA ARG A 90 -6.38 -20.25 -0.77
C ARG A 90 -6.17 -18.84 -1.29
N TRP A 91 -5.06 -18.66 -2.00
CA TRP A 91 -4.78 -17.42 -2.72
C TRP A 91 -5.93 -17.02 -3.66
N LEU A 92 -6.44 -17.96 -4.47
CA LEU A 92 -7.54 -17.72 -5.41
C LEU A 92 -8.85 -17.30 -4.71
N ASP A 93 -9.15 -17.86 -3.54
CA ASP A 93 -10.32 -17.44 -2.76
C ASP A 93 -10.22 -15.95 -2.37
N THR A 94 -9.02 -15.51 -1.96
CA THR A 94 -8.73 -14.11 -1.66
C THR A 94 -8.84 -13.24 -2.91
N MET A 95 -8.37 -13.71 -4.08
CA MET A 95 -8.47 -12.97 -5.34
C MET A 95 -9.92 -12.76 -5.75
N HIS A 96 -10.77 -13.80 -5.65
CA HIS A 96 -12.19 -13.67 -5.93
C HIS A 96 -12.89 -12.70 -4.98
N ALA A 97 -12.54 -12.73 -3.68
CA ALA A 97 -13.07 -11.78 -2.71
C ALA A 97 -12.65 -10.33 -3.03
N ASP A 98 -11.39 -10.12 -3.42
CA ASP A 98 -10.87 -8.82 -3.81
C ASP A 98 -11.53 -8.28 -5.08
N LEU A 99 -11.67 -9.11 -6.12
CA LEU A 99 -12.37 -8.78 -7.37
C LEU A 99 -13.83 -8.41 -7.12
N LYS A 100 -14.52 -9.19 -6.26
CA LYS A 100 -15.88 -8.89 -5.82
C LYS A 100 -15.96 -7.57 -5.07
N HIS A 101 -15.00 -7.29 -4.18
CA HIS A 101 -14.94 -6.04 -3.43
C HIS A 101 -14.77 -4.82 -4.34
N VAL A 102 -13.98 -4.92 -5.41
CA VAL A 102 -13.78 -3.81 -6.36
C VAL A 102 -14.80 -3.78 -7.50
N GLY A 103 -15.61 -4.82 -7.66
CA GLY A 103 -16.61 -4.95 -8.72
C GLY A 103 -15.99 -5.05 -10.11
N VAL A 104 -14.92 -5.84 -10.26
CA VAL A 104 -14.20 -6.03 -11.52
C VAL A 104 -14.19 -7.50 -11.92
N HIS A 105 -14.45 -7.77 -13.20
CA HIS A 105 -14.29 -9.10 -13.78
C HIS A 105 -12.84 -9.31 -14.27
N PRO A 106 -12.23 -10.50 -14.07
CA PRO A 106 -10.88 -10.81 -14.54
C PRO A 106 -10.58 -10.40 -16.00
N ASP A 107 -11.51 -10.61 -16.93
CA ASP A 107 -11.30 -10.29 -18.35
C ASP A 107 -11.03 -8.80 -18.61
N GLN A 108 -11.46 -7.93 -17.71
CA GLN A 108 -11.18 -6.49 -17.78
C GLN A 108 -9.69 -6.18 -17.56
N ALA A 109 -8.87 -7.16 -17.14
CA ALA A 109 -7.43 -6.99 -16.97
C ALA A 109 -6.69 -6.66 -18.27
N HIS A 110 -7.25 -7.00 -19.43
CA HIS A 110 -6.64 -6.66 -20.72
C HIS A 110 -6.73 -5.16 -21.04
N ASP A 111 -7.78 -4.48 -20.57
CA ASP A 111 -7.84 -3.02 -20.58
C ASP A 111 -7.06 -2.48 -19.38
N ARG A 112 -5.80 -2.08 -19.63
CA ARG A 112 -4.89 -1.57 -18.59
C ARG A 112 -5.42 -0.31 -17.90
N VAL A 113 -6.10 0.56 -18.64
CA VAL A 113 -6.59 1.84 -18.12
C VAL A 113 -7.76 1.57 -17.19
N LYS A 114 -8.75 0.82 -17.66
CA LYS A 114 -9.92 0.42 -16.87
C LYS A 114 -9.52 -0.39 -15.64
N TRP A 115 -8.60 -1.35 -15.80
CA TRP A 115 -8.08 -2.14 -14.69
C TRP A 115 -7.44 -1.24 -13.63
N ARG A 116 -6.49 -0.38 -14.03
CA ARG A 116 -5.81 0.55 -13.11
C ARG A 116 -6.81 1.46 -12.39
N GLN A 117 -7.76 2.04 -13.11
CA GLN A 117 -8.76 2.93 -12.55
C GLN A 117 -9.62 2.25 -11.49
N LYS A 118 -9.98 0.97 -11.70
CA LYS A 118 -10.83 0.22 -10.78
C LYS A 118 -10.08 -0.29 -9.54
N ILE A 119 -8.82 -0.71 -9.69
CA ILE A 119 -8.06 -1.30 -8.57
C ILE A 119 -7.37 -0.25 -7.70
N ARG A 120 -7.11 0.95 -8.24
CA ARG A 120 -6.40 2.02 -7.53
C ARG A 120 -7.31 2.60 -6.45
N LYS A 121 -7.01 2.28 -5.20
CA LYS A 121 -7.70 2.78 -4.01
C LYS A 121 -6.75 3.26 -2.93
N ALA A 122 -5.52 2.75 -2.91
CA ALA A 122 -4.48 3.25 -2.02
C ALA A 122 -4.12 4.70 -2.37
N ASP A 123 -3.47 5.36 -1.40
CA ASP A 123 -3.00 6.73 -1.52
C ASP A 123 -2.35 6.93 -2.90
N PRO A 124 -2.95 7.75 -3.78
CA PRO A 124 -2.25 8.13 -4.99
C PRO A 124 -0.97 8.80 -4.50
N ALA A 125 0.17 8.43 -5.11
CA ALA A 125 1.39 9.19 -4.89
C ALA A 125 1.02 10.66 -4.98
N THR A 126 1.28 11.41 -3.91
CA THR A 126 1.22 12.87 -3.88
C THR A 126 1.78 13.33 -5.21
N LYS A 127 1.08 14.23 -5.90
CA LYS A 127 1.64 14.86 -7.10
C LYS A 127 3.02 15.39 -6.67
N ARG A 128 4.09 14.75 -7.16
CA ARG A 128 5.40 15.37 -7.15
C ARG A 128 5.30 16.37 -8.27
N ASP A 129 5.00 17.61 -7.89
CA ASP A 129 5.13 18.75 -8.79
C ASP A 129 6.60 18.90 -9.24
#